data_AF-F6YS12-F1
#
_entry.id   AF-F6YS12-F1
#
_cell.length_a   1.000
_cell.length_b   1.000
_cell.length_c   1.000
_cell.angle_alpha   90.00
_cell.angle_beta   90.00
_cell.angle_gamma   90.00
#
_symmetry.space_group_name_H-M   'P 1'
#
loop_
_entity.id
_entity.type
_entity.pdbx_description
1 polymer ?
#
loop_
_entity_poly.entity_id
_entity_poly.type
_entity_poly.pdbx_seq_one_letter_code
_entity_poly.pdbx_strand_id
1 'polypeptide(L)'
;MRYRRRKAQQSYVQITDSKNNDTLPASSNYYKTSASKAKILNLIKEKIADGEISSEEDQDNVEDINSKKMELVLSIKTKLDELDSMKDLLQVEMRENESLGRQVLKSVQDVCTDREEEKYNSFVHDVDMIINLLLSLSGRMARVENTIQMLHPDTEDQEREQLVEKRRKLSDQHEEAKQLKANIDRRQKTVSEILAGYFNQEQFADYEHYIKMKSALIMEQRELDDKAKLGDEQMHDLMESLPDDLQQKLQSLMNE
;
A
#
# COMPACT_ATOMS: atom_id res chain seq x y z
N MET A 1 -3.79 -49.75 13.96
CA MET A 1 -3.41 -49.47 12.57
C MET A 1 -4.66 -49.12 11.76
N ARG A 2 -4.58 -48.06 10.95
CA ARG A 2 -5.44 -47.78 9.77
C ARG A 2 -6.93 -47.47 10.04
N TYR A 3 -7.29 -46.28 10.56
CA TYR A 3 -8.54 -45.59 10.15
C TYR A 3 -8.72 -44.11 10.62
N ARG A 4 -7.69 -43.46 11.19
CA ARG A 4 -7.75 -42.02 11.55
C ARG A 4 -6.58 -41.21 11.00
N ARG A 5 -6.11 -41.57 9.81
CA ARG A 5 -4.97 -40.93 9.13
C ARG A 5 -5.31 -40.55 7.67
N ARG A 6 -6.57 -40.24 7.40
CA ARG A 6 -7.10 -39.87 6.06
C ARG A 6 -7.88 -38.55 6.01
N LYS A 7 -7.93 -37.78 7.10
CA LYS A 7 -8.60 -36.46 7.14
C LYS A 7 -7.67 -35.25 7.27
N ALA A 8 -6.36 -35.43 7.15
CA ALA A 8 -5.36 -34.36 7.26
C ALA A 8 -4.40 -34.28 6.04
N GLN A 9 -4.79 -34.88 4.91
CA GLN A 9 -4.02 -34.84 3.66
C GLN A 9 -4.87 -34.37 2.47
N GLN A 10 -5.99 -33.71 2.73
CA GLN A 10 -6.91 -33.23 1.71
C GLN A 10 -7.25 -31.76 1.94
N SER A 11 -6.20 -30.93 1.98
CA SER A 11 -6.32 -29.46 1.93
C SER A 11 -5.05 -28.79 1.37
N TYR A 12 -4.31 -29.50 0.53
CA TYR A 12 -3.33 -28.92 -0.39
C TYR A 12 -3.85 -29.22 -1.80
N VAL A 13 -4.88 -28.48 -2.21
CA VAL A 13 -5.23 -28.39 -3.63
C VAL A 13 -4.47 -27.21 -4.17
N GLN A 14 -3.55 -27.53 -5.07
CA GLN A 14 -2.82 -26.62 -5.92
C GLN A 14 -3.80 -25.59 -6.52
N ILE A 15 -3.58 -24.32 -6.21
CA ILE A 15 -4.15 -23.22 -7.00
C ILE A 15 -3.31 -23.16 -8.27
N THR A 16 -3.66 -24.01 -9.23
CA THR A 16 -3.18 -23.88 -10.60
C THR A 16 -3.95 -22.75 -11.28
N ASP A 17 -3.20 -21.83 -11.87
CA ASP A 17 -3.63 -20.79 -12.79
C ASP A 17 -4.83 -21.21 -13.66
N SER A 18 -5.97 -20.56 -13.44
CA SER A 18 -7.02 -20.46 -14.46
C SER A 18 -6.99 -19.06 -15.03
N LYS A 19 -6.25 -18.93 -16.14
CA LYS A 19 -6.42 -17.87 -17.12
C LYS A 19 -7.84 -17.94 -17.66
N ASN A 20 -8.70 -16.99 -17.26
CA ASN A 20 -9.79 -16.52 -18.10
C ASN A 20 -9.78 -15.00 -18.01
N ASN A 21 -9.32 -14.42 -19.13
CA ASN A 21 -9.33 -13.00 -19.46
C ASN A 21 -10.76 -12.48 -19.41
N ASP A 22 -11.00 -11.47 -18.56
CA ASP A 22 -11.73 -10.25 -18.91
C ASP A 22 -11.17 -9.12 -18.03
N THR A 23 -9.84 -8.99 -18.09
CA THR A 23 -9.12 -7.86 -17.54
C THR A 23 -9.29 -6.73 -18.54
N LEU A 24 -10.03 -5.68 -18.18
CA LEU A 24 -9.93 -4.40 -18.88
C LEU A 24 -8.44 -4.04 -18.99
N PRO A 25 -7.96 -3.66 -20.18
CA PRO A 25 -6.53 -3.57 -20.43
C PRO A 25 -5.89 -2.60 -19.42
N ALA A 26 -4.71 -2.96 -18.91
CA ALA A 26 -3.92 -2.12 -18.00
C ALA A 26 -3.58 -0.73 -18.59
N SER A 27 -3.89 -0.51 -19.87
CA SER A 27 -3.79 0.74 -20.61
C SER A 27 -5.06 1.60 -20.57
N SER A 28 -6.11 1.25 -19.80
CA SER A 28 -7.27 2.12 -19.65
C SER A 28 -6.89 3.38 -18.85
N ASN A 29 -7.04 4.55 -19.47
CA ASN A 29 -6.74 5.88 -18.88
C ASN A 29 -7.43 6.13 -17.53
N TYR A 30 -8.43 5.32 -17.18
CA TYR A 30 -9.11 5.31 -15.89
C TYR A 30 -8.20 4.95 -14.71
N TYR A 31 -7.16 4.14 -14.91
CA TYR A 31 -6.28 3.73 -13.82
C TYR A 31 -5.18 4.76 -13.48
N LYS A 32 -4.94 5.74 -14.35
CA LYS A 32 -3.89 6.77 -14.18
C LYS A 32 -4.43 8.13 -13.73
N THR A 33 -5.75 8.34 -13.74
CA THR A 33 -6.35 9.65 -13.51
C THR A 33 -6.85 9.75 -12.06
N SER A 34 -6.42 10.76 -11.30
CA SER A 34 -6.94 10.98 -9.94
C SER A 34 -8.39 11.51 -9.97
N ALA A 35 -9.16 11.29 -8.90
CA ALA A 35 -10.54 11.79 -8.80
C ALA A 35 -10.63 13.32 -9.00
N SER A 36 -9.64 14.07 -8.50
CA SER A 36 -9.53 15.52 -8.69
C SER A 36 -9.24 15.87 -10.16
N LYS A 37 -8.32 15.15 -10.82
CA LYS A 37 -8.01 15.33 -12.26
C LYS A 37 -9.25 15.02 -13.11
N ALA A 38 -9.99 13.97 -12.80
CA ALA A 38 -11.22 13.60 -13.51
C ALA A 38 -12.31 14.67 -13.39
N LYS A 39 -12.53 15.22 -12.19
CA LYS A 39 -13.49 16.33 -11.98
C LYS A 39 -13.12 17.56 -12.80
N ILE A 40 -11.85 17.93 -12.83
CA ILE A 40 -11.36 19.07 -13.62
C ILE A 40 -11.56 18.81 -15.12
N LEU A 41 -11.23 17.62 -15.61
CA LEU A 41 -11.42 17.27 -17.02
C LEU A 41 -12.89 17.32 -17.44
N ASN A 42 -13.81 16.88 -16.57
CA ASN A 42 -15.24 16.97 -16.83
C ASN A 42 -15.72 18.43 -16.86
N LEU A 43 -15.27 19.26 -15.91
CA LEU A 43 -15.58 20.70 -15.89
C LEU A 43 -15.04 21.44 -17.12
N ILE A 44 -13.84 21.10 -17.58
CA ILE A 44 -13.25 21.69 -18.79
C ILE A 44 -14.08 21.30 -20.02
N LYS A 45 -14.49 20.03 -20.14
CA LYS A 45 -15.36 19.58 -21.24
C LYS A 45 -16.69 20.33 -21.27
N GLU A 46 -17.30 20.57 -20.10
CA GLU A 46 -18.55 21.32 -19.96
C GLU A 46 -18.36 22.78 -20.40
N LYS A 47 -17.29 23.45 -19.95
CA LYS A 47 -16.98 24.84 -20.34
C LYS A 47 -16.61 25.01 -21.82
N ILE A 48 -15.99 24.02 -22.44
CA ILE A 48 -15.74 24.00 -23.89
C ILE A 48 -17.07 23.85 -24.64
N ALA A 49 -17.99 23.01 -24.17
CA ALA A 49 -19.31 22.84 -24.77
C ALA A 49 -20.17 24.12 -24.68
N ASP A 50 -19.99 24.90 -23.61
CA ASP A 50 -20.66 26.19 -23.39
C ASP A 50 -20.01 27.37 -24.14
N GLY A 51 -18.90 27.14 -24.86
CA GLY A 51 -18.21 28.16 -25.66
C GLY A 51 -17.46 29.23 -24.84
N GLU A 52 -17.22 28.99 -23.54
CA GLU A 52 -16.49 29.92 -22.66
C GLU A 52 -14.97 29.91 -22.91
N ILE A 53 -14.44 28.89 -23.61
CA ILE A 53 -13.01 28.71 -23.86
C ILE A 53 -12.75 28.73 -25.38
N SER A 54 -12.05 29.77 -25.86
CA SER A 54 -11.58 29.90 -27.25
C SER A 54 -10.11 29.44 -27.36
N SER A 55 -9.79 28.60 -28.33
CA SER A 55 -8.49 27.92 -28.48
C SER A 55 -7.36 28.74 -29.11
N GLU A 56 -7.52 30.06 -29.28
CA GLU A 56 -6.67 30.88 -30.17
C GLU A 56 -5.79 31.94 -29.47
N GLU A 57 -5.87 32.12 -28.14
CA GLU A 57 -5.08 33.13 -27.39
C GLU A 57 -4.07 32.51 -26.39
N ASP A 58 -3.16 31.62 -26.82
CA ASP A 58 -2.47 30.76 -25.83
C ASP A 58 -0.96 30.50 -26.01
N GLN A 59 -0.21 31.21 -26.87
CA GLN A 59 1.23 30.91 -27.03
C GLN A 59 2.09 31.32 -25.81
N ASP A 60 1.89 32.54 -25.27
CA ASP A 60 2.59 32.99 -24.05
C ASP A 60 2.16 32.18 -22.80
N ASN A 61 0.91 31.71 -22.78
CA ASN A 61 0.40 30.82 -21.72
C ASN A 61 1.04 29.42 -21.79
N VAL A 62 1.30 28.89 -22.98
CA VAL A 62 1.88 27.55 -23.15
C VAL A 62 3.34 27.50 -22.68
N GLU A 63 4.14 28.54 -22.94
CA GLU A 63 5.52 28.59 -22.47
C GLU A 63 5.59 28.74 -20.93
N ASP A 64 4.74 29.58 -20.34
CA ASP A 64 4.60 29.69 -18.87
C ASP A 64 4.12 28.37 -18.23
N ILE A 65 3.14 27.69 -18.84
CA ILE A 65 2.67 26.37 -18.39
C ILE A 65 3.79 25.32 -18.45
N ASN A 66 4.55 25.28 -19.54
CA ASN A 66 5.65 24.33 -19.68
C ASN A 66 6.79 24.62 -18.69
N SER A 67 7.10 25.90 -18.44
CA SER A 67 8.05 26.30 -17.40
C SER A 67 7.61 25.79 -16.01
N LYS A 68 6.35 26.02 -15.64
CA LYS A 68 5.78 25.55 -14.37
C LYS A 68 5.76 24.02 -14.25
N LYS A 69 5.48 23.30 -15.35
CA LYS A 69 5.59 21.83 -15.38
C LYS A 69 7.02 21.36 -15.13
N MET A 70 8.02 22.01 -15.74
CA MET A 70 9.43 21.69 -15.50
C MET A 70 9.83 21.93 -14.04
N GLU A 71 9.47 23.08 -13.46
CA GLU A 71 9.68 23.37 -12.05
C GLU A 71 9.02 22.33 -11.14
N LEU A 72 7.80 21.92 -11.47
CA LEU A 72 7.08 20.90 -10.71
C LEU A 72 7.75 19.52 -10.82
N VAL A 73 8.23 19.12 -12.00
CA VAL A 73 9.00 17.88 -12.17
C VAL A 73 10.24 17.89 -11.30
N LEU A 74 11.02 18.97 -11.32
CA LEU A 74 12.21 19.10 -10.48
C LEU A 74 11.87 19.06 -8.98
N SER A 75 10.79 19.75 -8.57
CA SER A 75 10.34 19.72 -7.18
C SER A 75 9.88 18.31 -6.74
N ILE A 76 9.19 17.57 -7.61
CA ILE A 76 8.79 16.18 -7.33
C ILE A 76 10.04 15.30 -7.23
N LYS A 77 11.02 15.48 -8.12
CA LYS A 77 12.28 14.74 -8.08
C LYS A 77 13.02 14.97 -6.74
N THR A 78 13.19 16.22 -6.31
CA THR A 78 13.76 16.52 -4.98
C THR A 78 12.97 15.82 -3.87
N LYS A 79 11.64 15.80 -3.97
CA LYS A 79 10.81 15.14 -2.95
C LYS A 79 10.96 13.61 -2.96
N LEU A 80 11.14 13.00 -4.13
CA LEU A 80 11.43 11.58 -4.26
C LEU A 80 12.80 11.23 -3.63
N ASP A 81 13.82 12.05 -3.85
CA ASP A 81 15.14 11.85 -3.24
C ASP A 81 15.11 11.96 -1.70
N GLU A 82 14.28 12.87 -1.16
CA GLU A 82 14.00 12.94 0.28
C GLU A 82 13.27 11.68 0.79
N LEU A 83 12.30 11.16 0.03
CA LEU A 83 11.58 9.93 0.36
C LEU A 83 12.50 8.71 0.36
N ASP A 84 13.41 8.60 -0.59
CA ASP A 84 14.41 7.53 -0.62
C ASP A 84 15.36 7.62 0.58
N SER A 85 15.81 8.82 0.93
CA SER A 85 16.61 9.04 2.13
C SER A 85 15.86 8.63 3.41
N MET A 86 14.57 8.94 3.51
CA MET A 86 13.72 8.50 4.63
C MET A 86 13.55 6.98 4.67
N LYS A 87 13.39 6.33 3.50
CA LYS A 87 13.32 4.86 3.42
C LYS A 87 14.62 4.21 3.88
N ASP A 88 15.78 4.76 3.51
CA ASP A 88 17.07 4.23 3.95
C ASP A 88 17.22 4.29 5.46
N LEU A 89 16.83 5.40 6.08
CA LEU A 89 16.80 5.55 7.54
C LEU A 89 15.84 4.53 8.18
N LEU A 90 14.63 4.39 7.65
CA LEU A 90 13.64 3.44 8.13
C LEU A 90 14.16 1.99 8.04
N GLN A 91 14.88 1.65 6.97
CA GLN A 91 15.49 0.33 6.82
C GLN A 91 16.57 0.06 7.88
N VAL A 92 17.24 1.09 8.40
CA VAL A 92 18.15 0.93 9.55
C VAL A 92 17.33 0.62 10.81
N GLU A 93 16.29 1.40 11.10
CA GLU A 93 15.41 1.19 12.27
C GLU A 93 14.73 -0.19 12.25
N MET A 94 14.29 -0.66 11.09
CA MET A 94 13.76 -2.02 10.92
C MET A 94 14.79 -3.09 11.26
N ARG A 95 16.03 -2.95 10.81
CA ARG A 95 17.12 -3.89 11.13
C ARG A 95 17.47 -3.89 12.62
N GLU A 96 17.45 -2.73 13.26
CA GLU A 96 17.65 -2.62 14.70
C GLU A 96 16.52 -3.31 15.47
N ASN A 97 15.27 -3.08 15.06
CA ASN A 97 14.12 -3.73 15.67
C ASN A 97 14.10 -5.25 15.45
N GLU A 98 14.53 -5.74 14.29
CA GLU A 98 14.74 -7.17 14.06
C GLU A 98 15.83 -7.75 14.97
N SER A 99 16.89 -6.99 15.23
CA SER A 99 17.94 -7.39 16.16
C SER A 99 17.41 -7.48 17.60
N LEU A 100 16.62 -6.51 18.04
CA LEU A 100 15.93 -6.55 19.32
C LEU A 100 14.99 -7.77 19.39
N GLY A 101 14.21 -8.02 18.34
CA GLY A 101 13.34 -9.19 18.24
C GLY A 101 14.07 -10.52 18.40
N ARG A 102 15.28 -10.66 17.83
CA ARG A 102 16.13 -11.84 18.03
C ARG A 102 16.61 -11.98 19.47
N GLN A 103 16.92 -10.88 20.15
CA GLN A 103 17.33 -10.89 21.57
C GLN A 103 16.17 -11.27 22.49
N VAL A 104 14.98 -10.73 22.22
CA VAL A 104 13.74 -11.10 22.92
C VAL A 104 13.46 -12.58 22.71
N LEU A 105 13.51 -13.08 21.47
CA LEU A 105 13.30 -14.50 21.18
C LEU A 105 14.28 -15.40 21.95
N LYS A 106 15.56 -15.02 22.01
CA LYS A 106 16.55 -15.75 22.80
C LYS A 106 16.17 -15.78 24.29
N SER A 107 15.73 -14.65 24.83
CA SER A 107 15.27 -14.57 26.23
C SER A 107 14.05 -15.46 26.47
N VAL A 108 13.12 -15.55 25.50
CA VAL A 108 11.98 -16.50 25.55
C VAL A 108 12.48 -17.93 25.58
N GLN A 109 13.41 -18.30 24.71
CA GLN A 109 13.99 -19.66 24.64
C GLN A 109 14.72 -20.07 25.93
N ASP A 110 15.34 -19.12 26.62
CA ASP A 110 16.10 -19.40 27.83
C ASP A 110 15.20 -19.69 29.06
N VAL A 111 13.97 -19.16 29.10
CA VAL A 111 13.11 -19.20 30.31
C VAL A 111 11.74 -19.86 30.12
N CYS A 112 11.22 -19.91 28.89
CA CYS A 112 9.90 -20.45 28.60
C CYS A 112 9.96 -21.93 28.20
N THR A 113 8.82 -22.62 28.31
CA THR A 113 8.67 -23.98 27.77
C THR A 113 8.53 -23.97 26.25
N ASP A 114 8.84 -25.07 25.57
CA ASP A 114 8.67 -25.23 24.11
C ASP A 114 7.27 -24.80 23.63
N ARG A 115 6.23 -25.11 24.41
CA ARG A 115 4.84 -24.75 24.09
C ARG A 115 4.55 -23.26 24.18
N GLU A 116 5.25 -22.55 25.07
CA GLU A 116 5.11 -21.10 25.22
C GLU A 116 5.91 -20.36 24.16
N GLU A 117 7.10 -20.88 23.82
CA GLU A 117 7.88 -20.40 22.68
C GLU A 117 7.09 -20.53 21.36
N GLU A 118 6.46 -21.69 21.11
CA GLU A 118 5.60 -21.89 19.93
C GLU A 118 4.46 -20.87 19.86
N LYS A 119 3.84 -20.54 21.00
CA LYS A 119 2.79 -19.51 21.09
C LYS A 119 3.34 -18.12 20.76
N TYR A 120 4.52 -17.78 21.31
CA TYR A 120 5.21 -16.52 21.03
C TYR A 120 5.54 -16.40 19.54
N ASN A 121 6.20 -17.41 18.96
CA ASN A 121 6.59 -17.42 17.54
C ASN A 121 5.38 -17.28 16.62
N SER A 122 4.32 -18.04 16.89
CA SER A 122 3.08 -17.95 16.12
C SER A 122 2.46 -16.56 16.23
N PHE A 123 2.45 -15.97 17.43
CA PHE A 123 1.93 -14.62 17.64
C PHE A 123 2.73 -13.56 16.86
N VAL A 124 4.06 -13.58 16.97
CA VAL A 124 4.94 -12.61 16.30
C VAL A 124 4.81 -12.68 14.78
N HIS A 125 4.67 -13.88 14.22
CA HIS A 125 4.39 -14.09 12.80
C HIS A 125 3.02 -13.53 12.39
N ASP A 126 1.99 -13.78 13.21
CA ASP A 126 0.63 -13.34 12.88
C ASP A 126 0.47 -11.83 12.92
N VAL A 127 1.25 -11.12 13.74
CA VAL A 127 1.35 -9.65 13.73
C VAL A 127 1.77 -9.14 12.35
N ASP A 128 2.81 -9.73 11.75
CA ASP A 128 3.28 -9.32 10.42
C ASP A 128 2.22 -9.61 9.34
N MET A 129 1.66 -10.81 9.39
CA MET A 129 0.65 -11.26 8.44
C MET A 129 -0.59 -10.38 8.45
N ILE A 130 -1.11 -10.04 9.64
CA ILE A 130 -2.36 -9.28 9.73
C ILE A 130 -2.20 -7.83 9.30
N ILE A 131 -1.06 -7.20 9.60
CA ILE A 131 -0.78 -5.83 9.17
C ILE A 131 -0.70 -5.76 7.66
N ASN A 132 0.07 -6.67 7.04
CA ASN A 132 0.18 -6.74 5.58
C ASN A 132 -1.17 -7.01 4.89
N LEU A 133 -1.99 -7.90 5.48
CA LEU A 133 -3.34 -8.17 4.97
C LEU A 133 -4.23 -6.92 5.03
N LEU A 134 -4.26 -6.22 6.18
CA LEU A 134 -5.06 -5.01 6.37
C LEU A 134 -4.62 -3.91 5.40
N LEU A 135 -3.32 -3.65 5.27
CA LEU A 135 -2.78 -2.66 4.33
C LEU A 135 -3.15 -3.00 2.88
N SER A 136 -3.02 -4.26 2.48
CA SER A 136 -3.40 -4.74 1.14
C SER A 136 -4.90 -4.60 0.85
N LEU A 137 -5.76 -4.91 1.83
CA LEU A 137 -7.20 -4.75 1.70
C LEU A 137 -7.59 -3.27 1.59
N SER A 138 -7.06 -2.42 2.48
CA SER A 138 -7.31 -0.97 2.46
C SER A 138 -6.88 -0.35 1.13
N GLY A 139 -5.68 -0.71 0.62
CA GLY A 139 -5.20 -0.22 -0.68
C GLY A 139 -6.06 -0.69 -1.86
N ARG A 140 -6.55 -1.95 -1.84
CA ARG A 140 -7.47 -2.45 -2.88
C ARG A 140 -8.83 -1.77 -2.81
N MET A 141 -9.35 -1.54 -1.61
CA MET A 141 -10.64 -0.89 -1.38
C MET A 141 -10.60 0.56 -1.86
N ALA A 142 -9.57 1.32 -1.49
CA ALA A 142 -9.38 2.69 -1.95
C ALA A 142 -9.32 2.80 -3.48
N ARG A 143 -8.62 1.88 -4.16
CA ARG A 143 -8.59 1.84 -5.63
C ARG A 143 -9.97 1.59 -6.24
N VAL A 144 -10.72 0.62 -5.73
CA VAL A 144 -12.08 0.32 -6.23
C VAL A 144 -13.03 1.49 -5.98
N GLU A 145 -12.94 2.14 -4.82
CA GLU A 145 -13.74 3.33 -4.52
C GLU A 145 -13.41 4.49 -5.46
N ASN A 146 -12.13 4.75 -5.73
CA ASN A 146 -11.72 5.75 -6.71
C ASN A 146 -12.25 5.43 -8.11
N THR A 147 -12.16 4.17 -8.55
CA THR A 147 -12.73 3.76 -9.85
C THR A 147 -14.23 4.00 -9.91
N ILE A 148 -14.98 3.65 -8.85
CA ILE A 148 -16.43 3.88 -8.79
C ILE A 148 -16.76 5.36 -8.85
N GLN A 149 -16.01 6.21 -8.15
CA GLN A 149 -16.22 7.67 -8.17
C GLN A 149 -15.94 8.31 -9.53
N MET A 150 -15.12 7.67 -10.36
CA MET A 150 -14.74 8.18 -11.68
C MET A 150 -15.65 7.69 -12.81
N LEU A 151 -16.54 6.71 -12.58
CA LEU A 151 -17.41 6.14 -13.60
C LEU A 151 -18.21 7.21 -14.34
N HIS A 152 -18.22 7.14 -15.68
CA HIS A 152 -19.06 7.99 -16.50
C HIS A 152 -20.55 7.61 -16.33
N PRO A 153 -21.51 8.56 -16.43
CA PRO A 153 -22.94 8.26 -16.38
C PRO A 153 -23.36 7.19 -17.41
N ASP A 154 -22.79 7.25 -18.61
CA ASP A 154 -23.04 6.31 -19.72
C ASP A 154 -22.27 4.98 -19.62
N THR A 155 -21.57 4.72 -18.50
CA THR A 155 -20.90 3.42 -18.31
C THR A 155 -21.95 2.32 -18.24
N GLU A 156 -21.68 1.19 -18.91
CA GLU A 156 -22.57 0.03 -18.94
C GLU A 156 -22.99 -0.40 -17.53
N ASP A 157 -24.28 -0.62 -17.32
CA ASP A 157 -24.83 -0.99 -16.01
C ASP A 157 -24.19 -2.28 -15.46
N GLN A 158 -23.78 -3.19 -16.34
CA GLN A 158 -23.06 -4.41 -15.98
C GLN A 158 -21.68 -4.13 -15.37
N GLU A 159 -20.91 -3.18 -15.92
CA GLU A 159 -19.59 -2.81 -15.38
C GLU A 159 -19.74 -2.13 -14.01
N ARG A 160 -20.74 -1.25 -13.88
CA ARG A 160 -21.08 -0.60 -12.61
C ARG A 160 -21.47 -1.62 -11.54
N GLU A 161 -22.32 -2.60 -11.89
CA GLU A 161 -22.74 -3.65 -10.97
C GLU A 161 -21.56 -4.52 -10.50
N GLN A 162 -20.65 -4.88 -11.41
CA GLN A 162 -19.43 -5.63 -11.07
C GLN A 162 -18.53 -4.88 -10.08
N LEU A 163 -18.34 -3.56 -10.26
CA LEU A 163 -17.53 -2.75 -9.35
C LEU A 163 -18.18 -2.63 -7.96
N VAL A 164 -19.51 -2.47 -7.89
CA VAL A 164 -20.26 -2.46 -6.63
C VAL A 164 -20.14 -3.79 -5.90
N GLU A 165 -20.26 -4.91 -6.62
CA GLU A 165 -20.09 -6.25 -6.06
C GLU A 165 -18.65 -6.45 -5.53
N LYS A 166 -17.66 -5.99 -6.29
CA LYS A 166 -16.25 -6.03 -5.87
C LYS A 166 -16.00 -5.21 -4.61
N ARG A 167 -16.59 -4.02 -4.50
CA ARG A 167 -16.54 -3.19 -3.28
C ARG A 167 -17.17 -3.92 -2.09
N ARG A 168 -18.33 -4.55 -2.27
CA ARG A 168 -19.00 -5.34 -1.22
C ARG A 168 -18.09 -6.45 -0.71
N LYS A 169 -17.54 -7.28 -1.61
CA LYS A 169 -16.63 -8.38 -1.23
C LYS A 169 -15.39 -7.89 -0.50
N LEU A 170 -14.79 -6.76 -0.93
CA LEU A 170 -13.63 -6.17 -0.25
C LEU A 170 -13.99 -5.64 1.14
N SER A 171 -15.18 -5.07 1.31
CA SER A 171 -15.70 -4.64 2.61
C SER A 171 -15.87 -5.83 3.55
N ASP A 172 -16.45 -6.93 3.08
CA ASP A 172 -16.64 -8.15 3.86
C ASP A 172 -15.28 -8.75 4.29
N GLN A 173 -14.32 -8.85 3.36
CA GLN A 173 -12.95 -9.28 3.66
C GLN A 173 -12.24 -8.37 4.67
N HIS A 174 -12.47 -7.06 4.59
CA HIS A 174 -11.88 -6.10 5.51
C HIS A 174 -12.45 -6.27 6.93
N GLU A 175 -13.75 -6.56 7.05
CA GLU A 175 -14.36 -6.85 8.35
C GLU A 175 -13.88 -8.18 8.94
N GLU A 176 -13.73 -9.23 8.12
CA GLU A 176 -13.09 -10.48 8.53
C GLU A 176 -11.65 -10.25 9.03
N ALA A 177 -10.87 -9.42 8.33
CA ALA A 177 -9.52 -9.08 8.75
C ALA A 177 -9.49 -8.33 10.10
N LYS A 178 -10.45 -7.45 10.39
CA LYS A 178 -10.57 -6.83 11.73
C LYS A 178 -10.84 -7.87 12.83
N GLN A 179 -11.66 -8.87 12.56
CA GLN A 179 -11.90 -9.96 13.51
C GLN A 179 -10.64 -10.79 13.76
N LEU A 180 -9.84 -11.07 12.71
CA LEU A 180 -8.54 -11.71 12.84
C LEU A 180 -7.58 -10.87 13.70
N LYS A 181 -7.54 -9.56 13.48
CA LYS A 181 -6.75 -8.63 14.30
C LYS A 181 -7.15 -8.68 15.77
N ALA A 182 -8.44 -8.65 16.08
CA ALA A 182 -8.92 -8.76 17.46
C ALA A 182 -8.52 -10.09 18.13
N ASN A 183 -8.50 -11.20 17.38
CA ASN A 183 -8.02 -12.48 17.89
C ASN A 183 -6.51 -12.48 18.15
N ILE A 184 -5.73 -11.82 17.30
CA ILE A 184 -4.28 -11.63 17.51
C ILE A 184 -4.02 -10.75 18.72
N ASP A 185 -4.82 -9.72 18.96
CA ASP A 185 -4.69 -8.84 20.14
C ASP A 185 -4.98 -9.59 21.45
N ARG A 186 -5.95 -10.51 21.44
CA ARG A 186 -6.18 -11.41 22.58
C ARG A 186 -5.00 -12.34 22.82
N ARG A 187 -4.40 -12.87 21.75
CA ARG A 187 -3.19 -13.71 21.85
C ARG A 187 -1.98 -12.92 22.33
N GLN A 188 -1.81 -11.68 21.88
CA GLN A 188 -0.78 -10.76 22.39
C GLN A 188 -0.92 -10.63 23.90
N LYS A 189 -2.14 -10.37 24.41
CA LYS A 189 -2.37 -10.28 25.85
C LYS A 189 -1.95 -11.54 26.59
N THR A 190 -2.32 -12.72 26.08
CA THR A 190 -1.92 -14.01 26.68
C THR A 190 -0.40 -14.20 26.67
N VAL A 191 0.28 -13.88 25.57
CA VAL A 191 1.75 -13.97 25.48
C VAL A 191 2.40 -12.98 26.45
N SER A 192 1.92 -11.74 26.51
CA SER A 192 2.41 -10.74 27.47
C SER A 192 2.22 -11.20 28.92
N GLU A 193 1.09 -11.81 29.27
CA GLU A 193 0.83 -12.36 30.61
C GLU A 193 1.82 -13.50 30.96
N ILE A 194 2.12 -14.38 30.00
CA ILE A 194 3.13 -15.44 30.18
C ILE A 194 4.50 -14.80 30.42
N LEU A 195 4.94 -13.90 29.54
CA LEU A 195 6.27 -13.30 29.61
C LEU A 195 6.46 -12.45 30.86
N ALA A 196 5.43 -11.76 31.34
CA ALA A 196 5.48 -11.00 32.60
C ALA A 196 5.75 -11.89 33.83
N GLY A 197 5.47 -13.19 33.75
CA GLY A 197 5.79 -14.16 34.80
C GLY A 197 7.25 -14.61 34.82
N TYR A 198 7.98 -14.44 33.71
CA TYR A 198 9.35 -14.92 33.55
C TYR A 198 10.38 -13.79 33.43
N PHE A 199 10.03 -12.72 32.74
CA PHE A 199 10.95 -11.63 32.40
C PHE A 199 11.11 -10.65 33.56
N ASN A 200 12.31 -10.07 33.64
CA ASN A 200 12.52 -8.87 34.45
C ASN A 200 11.95 -7.63 33.73
N GLN A 201 11.99 -6.49 34.41
CA GLN A 201 11.43 -5.25 33.89
C GLN A 201 12.06 -4.78 32.57
N GLU A 202 13.37 -4.94 32.40
CA GLU A 202 14.10 -4.54 31.20
C GLU A 202 13.75 -5.43 30.01
N GLN A 203 13.82 -6.76 30.20
CA GLN A 203 13.45 -7.73 29.16
C GLN A 203 11.99 -7.58 28.71
N PHE A 204 11.09 -7.29 29.65
CA PHE A 204 9.68 -7.08 29.33
C PHE A 204 9.47 -5.76 28.57
N ALA A 205 10.17 -4.69 28.95
CA ALA A 205 10.14 -3.42 28.21
C ALA A 205 10.68 -3.58 26.78
N ASP A 206 11.76 -4.34 26.59
CA ASP A 206 12.31 -4.67 25.27
C ASP A 206 11.31 -5.44 24.40
N TYR A 207 10.61 -6.43 24.98
CA TYR A 207 9.53 -7.15 24.31
C TYR A 207 8.39 -6.20 23.88
N GLU A 208 7.90 -5.36 24.79
CA GLU A 208 6.81 -4.42 24.48
C GLU A 208 7.23 -3.42 23.38
N HIS A 209 8.45 -2.89 23.49
CA HIS A 209 9.03 -2.01 22.49
C HIS A 209 9.12 -2.69 21.13
N TYR A 210 9.67 -3.91 21.07
CA TYR A 210 9.80 -4.69 19.85
C TYR A 210 8.45 -4.88 19.13
N ILE A 211 7.42 -5.35 19.85
CA ILE A 211 6.10 -5.62 19.25
C ILE A 211 5.44 -4.33 18.75
N LYS A 212 5.50 -3.26 19.56
CA LYS A 212 4.93 -1.97 19.19
C LYS A 212 5.62 -1.42 17.94
N MET A 213 6.95 -1.42 17.93
CA MET A 213 7.73 -0.84 16.86
C MET A 213 7.63 -1.66 15.57
N LYS A 214 7.55 -3.00 15.66
CA LYS A 214 7.34 -3.86 14.49
C LYS A 214 6.11 -3.45 13.68
N SER A 215 5.01 -3.14 14.37
CA SER A 215 3.78 -2.73 13.69
C SER A 215 3.90 -1.33 13.08
N ALA A 216 4.49 -0.39 13.81
CA ALA A 216 4.66 1.00 13.37
C ALA A 216 5.56 1.09 12.13
N LEU A 217 6.72 0.42 12.14
CA LEU A 217 7.68 0.46 11.04
C LEU A 217 7.12 -0.14 9.74
N ILE A 218 6.34 -1.23 9.82
CA ILE A 218 5.68 -1.81 8.63
C ILE A 218 4.68 -0.83 8.02
N MET A 219 3.90 -0.13 8.85
CA MET A 219 2.94 0.87 8.37
C MET A 219 3.65 2.08 7.76
N GLU A 220 4.72 2.56 8.39
CA GLU A 220 5.52 3.68 7.88
C GLU A 220 6.22 3.35 6.57
N GLN A 221 6.80 2.15 6.44
CA GLN A 221 7.39 1.67 5.20
C GLN A 221 6.36 1.68 4.07
N ARG A 222 5.15 1.17 4.36
CA ARG A 222 4.05 1.17 3.40
C ARG A 222 3.65 2.58 2.97
N GLU A 223 3.57 3.52 3.91
CA GLU A 223 3.23 4.91 3.64
C GLU A 223 4.29 5.59 2.75
N LEU A 224 5.57 5.39 3.04
CA LEU A 224 6.67 5.91 2.22
C LEU A 224 6.65 5.30 0.81
N ASP A 225 6.37 4.00 0.68
CA ASP A 225 6.26 3.33 -0.61
C ASP A 225 5.09 3.85 -1.45
N ASP A 226 3.92 4.03 -0.83
CA ASP A 226 2.75 4.56 -1.53
C ASP A 226 2.95 6.03 -1.93
N LYS A 227 3.64 6.85 -1.11
CA LYS A 227 4.02 8.24 -1.45
C LYS A 227 5.03 8.32 -2.59
N ALA A 228 6.09 7.52 -2.54
CA ALA A 228 7.11 7.48 -3.59
C ALA A 228 6.50 7.06 -4.92
N LYS A 229 5.69 5.99 -4.92
CA LYS A 229 5.00 5.52 -6.11
C LYS A 229 4.07 6.59 -6.72
N LEU A 230 3.32 7.32 -5.88
CA LEU A 230 2.50 8.43 -6.36
C LEU A 230 3.35 9.54 -7.00
N GLY A 231 4.48 9.88 -6.38
CA GLY A 231 5.42 10.85 -6.94
C GLY A 231 5.98 10.41 -8.29
N ASP A 232 6.37 9.15 -8.43
CA ASP A 232 6.85 8.58 -9.70
C ASP A 232 5.78 8.64 -10.80
N GLU A 233 4.54 8.25 -10.47
CA GLU A 233 3.41 8.30 -11.39
C GLU A 233 3.11 9.75 -11.83
N GLN A 234 3.14 10.71 -10.89
CA GLN A 234 2.94 12.14 -11.20
C GLN A 234 4.06 12.71 -12.06
N MET A 235 5.31 12.38 -11.75
CA MET A 235 6.47 12.83 -12.50
C MET A 235 6.43 12.29 -13.93
N HIS A 236 6.13 11.00 -14.09
CA HIS A 236 5.99 10.36 -15.39
C HIS A 236 4.88 11.01 -16.25
N ASP A 237 3.68 11.19 -15.69
CA ASP A 237 2.55 11.85 -16.37
C ASP A 237 2.91 13.29 -16.81
N LEU A 238 3.66 14.03 -15.98
CA LEU A 238 4.09 15.39 -16.29
C LEU A 238 5.12 15.39 -17.43
N MET A 239 6.09 14.48 -17.38
CA MET A 239 7.11 14.33 -18.43
C MET A 239 6.48 13.96 -19.78
N GLU A 240 5.55 13.01 -19.82
CA GLU A 240 4.84 12.65 -21.06
C GLU A 240 4.04 13.83 -21.65
N SER A 241 3.65 14.81 -20.83
CA SER A 241 2.89 15.99 -21.28
C SER A 241 3.75 17.17 -21.76
N LEU A 242 5.08 17.07 -21.65
CA LEU A 242 6.02 18.11 -22.06
C LEU A 242 6.53 17.88 -23.51
N PRO A 243 6.89 18.94 -24.24
CA PRO A 243 7.63 18.83 -25.50
C PRO A 243 8.96 18.07 -25.37
N ASP A 244 9.36 17.33 -26.41
CA ASP A 244 10.54 16.44 -26.40
C ASP A 244 11.85 17.17 -26.06
N ASP A 245 12.02 18.42 -26.50
CA ASP A 245 13.18 19.26 -26.21
C ASP A 245 13.28 19.61 -24.72
N LEU A 246 12.15 19.89 -24.07
CA LEU A 246 12.09 20.15 -22.63
C LEU A 246 12.26 18.87 -21.81
N GLN A 247 11.76 17.73 -22.29
CA GLN A 247 12.03 16.43 -21.67
C GLN A 247 13.54 16.12 -21.66
N GLN A 248 14.23 16.29 -22.79
CA GLN A 248 15.68 16.07 -22.88
C GLN A 248 16.46 17.00 -21.93
N LYS A 249 16.06 18.27 -21.86
CA LYS A 249 16.66 19.25 -20.95
C LYS A 249 16.47 18.86 -19.48
N LEU A 250 15.28 18.43 -19.08
CA LEU A 250 15.03 17.92 -17.72
C LEU A 250 15.85 16.67 -17.43
N GLN A 251 15.94 15.73 -18.39
CA GLN A 251 16.74 14.51 -18.23
C GLN A 251 18.21 14.84 -17.95
N SER A 252 18.78 15.86 -18.61
CA SER A 252 20.14 16.32 -18.29
C SER A 252 20.26 16.91 -16.89
N LEU A 253 19.29 17.73 -16.46
CA LEU A 253 19.32 18.38 -15.14
C LEU A 253 19.15 17.40 -13.98
N MET A 254 18.44 16.29 -14.18
CA MET A 254 18.24 15.26 -13.14
C MET A 254 19.39 14.27 -13.02
N ASN A 255 20.29 14.22 -14.02
CA ASN A 255 21.44 13.31 -14.06
C ASN A 255 22.76 13.98 -13.63
N GLU A 256 22.75 15.30 -13.37
CA GLU A 256 23.84 16.06 -12.75
C GLU A 256 23.77 15.97 -11.21
#